data_AF-A0A5K0XMJ1-F1
#
_entry.id   AF-A0A5K0XMJ1-F1
#
_cell.length_a   1.000
_cell.length_b   1.000
_cell.length_c   1.000
_cell.angle_alpha   90.00
_cell.angle_beta   90.00
_cell.angle_gamma   90.00
#
_symmetry.space_group_name_H-M   'P 1'
#
loop_
_entity.id
_entity.type
_entity.pdbx_description
1 polymer ?
#
loop_
_entity_poly.entity_id
_entity_poly.type
_entity_poly.pdbx_seq_one_letter_code
_entity_poly.pdbx_strand_id
1 'polypeptide(L)' 'EDYENTLRILVATDCHLGYMEKDEIRRLDSFQAFEEICLIAGQQQ' A
#
# COMPACT_ATOMS: atom_id res chain seq x y z
N GLU A 1 -17.35 -14.94 -10.03
CA GLU A 1 -16.30 -15.97 -9.80
C GLU A 1 -16.52 -16.56 -8.41
N ASP A 2 -16.28 -17.86 -8.26
CA ASP A 2 -16.62 -18.66 -7.08
C ASP A 2 -15.50 -18.56 -6.02
N TYR A 3 -15.58 -17.52 -5.18
CA TYR A 3 -14.59 -17.22 -4.14
C TYR A 3 -15.08 -17.58 -2.72
N GLU A 4 -16.20 -18.30 -2.57
CA GLU A 4 -16.84 -18.54 -1.25
C GLU A 4 -15.90 -19.17 -0.21
N ASN A 5 -14.92 -19.96 -0.66
CA ASN A 5 -13.94 -20.63 0.21
C ASN A 5 -12.50 -20.08 0.06
N THR A 6 -12.33 -18.90 -0.56
CA THR A 6 -11.01 -18.31 -0.83
C THR A 6 -10.81 -17.04 -0.01
N LEU A 7 -9.85 -17.07 0.91
CA LEU A 7 -9.39 -15.85 1.59
C LEU A 7 -8.35 -15.13 0.74
N ARG A 8 -8.64 -13.89 0.34
CA ARG A 8 -7.72 -13.03 -0.40
C ARG A 8 -6.96 -12.13 0.56
N ILE A 9 -5.64 -12.20 0.52
CA ILE A 9 -4.74 -11.42 1.37
C ILE A 9 -3.78 -10.66 0.48
N LEU A 10 -3.79 -9.33 0.57
CA LEU A 10 -2.76 -8.50 -0.04
C LEU A 10 -1.55 -8.45 0.89
N VAL A 11 -0.37 -8.80 0.36
CA VAL A 11 0.89 -8.84 1.12
C VAL A 11 1.82 -7.76 0.59
N ALA A 12 2.30 -6.91 1.50
CA ALA A 12 3.35 -5.92 1.24
C ALA A 12 4.33 -5.91 2.43
N THR A 13 5.60 -5.63 2.16
CA THR A 13 6.67 -5.58 3.18
C THR A 13 7.50 -4.32 2.99
N ASP A 14 8.19 -3.90 4.06
CA ASP A 14 9.18 -2.82 4.05
C ASP A 14 8.73 -1.55 3.30
N CYS A 15 7.53 -1.06 3.59
CA CYS A 15 7.00 0.17 2.97
C CYS A 15 7.81 1.43 3.33
N HIS A 16 8.72 1.34 4.31
CA HIS A 16 9.62 2.41 4.73
C HIS A 16 8.91 3.77 4.91
N LEU A 17 7.77 3.75 5.59
CA LEU A 17 6.99 4.96 5.89
C LEU A 17 7.87 5.99 6.60
N GLY A 18 7.84 7.21 6.07
CA GLY A 18 8.64 8.31 6.58
C GLY A 18 10.08 8.36 6.05
N TYR A 19 10.42 7.49 5.09
CA TYR A 19 11.71 7.58 4.42
C TYR A 19 11.85 8.91 3.69
N MET A 20 12.95 9.62 3.97
CA MET A 20 13.27 10.93 3.41
C MET A 20 12.24 12.04 3.69
N GLU A 21 11.54 12.01 4.82
CA GLU A 21 10.58 13.06 5.23
C GLU A 21 11.11 14.49 5.23
N LYS A 22 12.42 14.68 5.41
CA LYS A 22 13.05 16.01 5.43
C LYS A 22 13.47 16.49 4.03
N ASP A 23 13.35 15.65 3.01
CA ASP A 23 13.66 15.99 1.62
C ASP A 23 12.48 16.76 1.00
N GLU A 24 12.73 17.95 0.47
CA GLU A 24 11.66 18.84 -0.01
C GLU A 24 10.86 18.28 -1.19
N ILE A 25 11.45 17.36 -1.96
CA ILE A 25 10.84 16.75 -3.14
C ILE A 25 10.24 15.39 -2.77
N ARG A 26 11.00 14.56 -2.04
CA ARG A 26 10.70 13.13 -1.86
C ARG A 26 9.97 12.77 -0.57
N ARG A 27 9.72 13.74 0.30
CA ARG A 27 9.09 13.51 1.63
C ARG A 27 7.76 12.77 1.60
N LEU A 28 7.03 12.81 0.49
CA LEU A 28 5.71 12.17 0.37
C LEU A 28 5.74 10.82 -0.35
N ASP A 29 6.87 10.42 -0.95
CA ASP A 29 6.95 9.21 -1.79
C ASP A 29 6.46 7.97 -1.05
N SER A 30 6.97 7.75 0.18
CA SER A 30 6.63 6.57 0.98
C SER A 30 5.16 6.55 1.42
N PHE A 31 4.58 7.72 1.70
CA PHE A 31 3.17 7.83 2.10
C PHE A 31 2.23 7.61 0.92
N GLN A 32 2.55 8.16 -0.25
CA GLN A 32 1.76 7.98 -1.47
C GLN A 32 1.77 6.52 -1.94
N ALA A 33 2.94 5.86 -1.92
CA ALA A 33 3.03 4.44 -2.25
C ALA A 33 2.23 3.56 -1.29
N PHE A 34 2.24 3.89 0.01
CA PHE A 34 1.45 3.16 1.00
C PHE A 34 -0.07 3.38 0.83
N GLU A 35 -0.49 4.60 0.48
CA GLU A 35 -1.87 4.90 0.13
C GLU A 35 -2.34 4.08 -1.08
N GLU A 36 -1.52 3.96 -2.12
CA GLU A 36 -1.80 3.12 -3.29
C GLU A 36 -2.03 1.64 -2.88
N ILE A 37 -1.16 1.09 -2.03
CA ILE A 37 -1.30 -0.28 -1.52
C ILE A 37 -2.66 -0.48 -0.82
N CYS A 38 -3.09 0.48 0.01
CA CYS A 38 -4.38 0.44 0.68
C CYS A 38 -5.55 0.55 -0.32
N LEU A 39 -5.43 1.40 -1.34
CA LEU A 39 -6.45 1.53 -2.39
C LEU A 39 -6.58 0.24 -3.20
N ILE A 40 -5.47 -0.42 -3.56
CA ILE A 40 -5.50 -1.71 -4.25
C ILE A 40 -6.18 -2.77 -3.37
N ALA A 41 -5.88 -2.81 -2.07
CA ALA A 41 -6.52 -3.73 -1.14
C ALA A 41 -8.04 -3.50 -1.05
N GLY A 42 -8.50 -2.23 -1.06
CA GLY A 42 -9.91 -1.87 -1.01
C GLY A 42 -10.67 -2.04 -2.33
N GLN A 43 -10.02 -1.79 -3.47
CA GLN A 43 -10.62 -1.96 -4.80
C GLN A 43 -10.83 -3.43 -5.19
N GLN A 44 -10.04 -4.33 -4.61
CA GLN A 44 -10.13 -5.76 -4.87
C GLN A 44 -11.16 -6.49 -3.99
N GLN A 45 -12.08 -5.77 -3.32
CA GLN A 45 -13.20 -6.39 -2.60
C GLN A 45 -14.20 -7.11 -3.50
#